data_AF-A0A7Z6RD75-F1
#
_entry.id   AF-A0A7Z6RD75-F1
#
_cell.length_a   1.000
_cell.length_b   1.000
_cell.length_c   1.000
_cell.angle_alpha   90.00
_cell.angle_beta   90.00
_cell.angle_gamma   90.00
#
_symmetry.space_group_name_H-M   'P 1'
#
loop_
_entity.id
_entity.type
_entity.pdbx_description
1 polymer ?
#
loop_
_entity_poly.entity_id
_entity_poly.type
_entity_poly.pdbx_seq_one_letter_code
_entity_poly.pdbx_strand_id
1 'polypeptide(L)' 'YSPSFTGNGLIPVGHFADISATVADNFGVDTAMIGESFLQDLV' A
#
# COMPACT_ATOMS: atom_id res chain seq x y z
N TYR A 1 -3.93 -8.30 -4.95
CA TYR A 1 -5.17 -8.82 -5.58
C TYR A 1 -6.23 -8.91 -4.50
N SER A 2 -7.41 -8.33 -4.75
CA SER A 2 -8.57 -8.40 -3.85
C SER A 2 -9.82 -8.64 -4.69
N PRO A 3 -10.77 -9.48 -4.25
CA PRO A 3 -12.08 -9.60 -4.90
C PRO A 3 -12.86 -8.27 -4.94
N SER A 4 -12.52 -7.33 -4.07
CA SER A 4 -13.16 -6.01 -3.98
C SER A 4 -12.52 -4.96 -4.90
N PHE A 5 -11.44 -5.29 -5.62
CA PHE A 5 -10.83 -4.35 -6.56
C PHE A 5 -11.79 -4.04 -7.71
N THR A 6 -11.90 -2.76 -8.01
CA THR A 6 -12.70 -2.22 -9.11
C THR A 6 -11.83 -1.82 -10.30
N GLY A 7 -10.49 -1.79 -10.13
CA GLY A 7 -9.50 -1.52 -11.17
C GLY A 7 -8.38 -2.55 -11.23
N ASN A 8 -7.45 -2.32 -12.17
CA ASN A 8 -6.20 -3.08 -12.30
C ASN A 8 -5.16 -2.25 -13.08
N GLY A 9 -3.88 -2.57 -12.91
CA GLY A 9 -2.80 -1.86 -13.57
C GLY A 9 -1.42 -2.20 -12.99
N LEU A 10 -0.47 -1.30 -13.27
CA LEU A 10 0.88 -1.34 -12.70
C LEU A 10 1.03 -0.20 -11.69
N ILE A 11 1.62 -0.51 -10.55
CA ILE A 11 2.04 0.48 -9.55
C ILE A 11 3.51 0.84 -9.85
N PRO A 12 3.94 2.10 -9.66
CA PRO A 12 5.34 2.49 -9.81
C PRO A 12 6.30 1.62 -8.99
N VAL A 13 7.56 1.55 -9.42
CA VAL A 13 8.61 0.87 -8.66
C VAL A 13 8.80 1.58 -7.32
N GLY A 14 8.67 0.83 -6.23
CA GLY A 14 8.88 1.30 -4.86
C GLY A 14 9.98 0.52 -4.13
N HIS A 15 9.89 0.53 -2.80
CA HIS A 15 10.82 -0.09 -1.87
C HIS A 15 10.15 -1.16 -1.01
N PHE A 16 10.94 -1.96 -0.29
CA PHE A 16 10.40 -3.08 0.48
C PHE A 16 9.51 -2.62 1.65
N ALA A 17 9.86 -1.49 2.28
CA ALA A 17 9.13 -0.98 3.44
C ALA A 17 7.74 -0.39 3.11
N ASP A 18 7.48 -0.10 1.83
CA ASP A 18 6.20 0.43 1.36
C ASP A 18 5.06 -0.56 1.59
N ILE A 19 5.36 -1.85 1.63
CA ILE A 19 4.40 -2.91 2.00
C ILE A 19 3.94 -2.72 3.44
N SER A 20 4.87 -2.56 4.39
CA SER A 20 4.51 -2.36 5.80
C SER A 20 3.80 -1.02 6.03
N ALA A 21 4.16 0.02 5.28
CA ALA A 21 3.47 1.30 5.34
C ALA A 21 2.03 1.21 4.83
N THR A 22 1.80 0.48 3.73
CA THR A 22 0.47 0.23 3.17
C THR A 22 -0.43 -0.56 4.13
N VAL A 23 0.14 -1.55 4.83
CA VAL A 23 -0.59 -2.29 5.87
C VAL A 23 -0.93 -1.36 7.03
N ALA A 24 0.02 -0.56 7.51
CA ALA A 24 -0.19 0.38 8.61
C ALA A 24 -1.31 1.38 8.31
N ASP A 25 -1.28 1.99 7.11
CA ASP A 25 -2.31 2.90 6.61
C ASP A 25 -3.69 2.24 6.56
N ASN A 26 -3.78 1.03 6.00
CA ASN A 26 -5.04 0.28 5.91
C ASN A 26 -5.69 0.02 7.29
N PHE A 27 -4.90 -0.11 8.35
CA PHE A 27 -5.39 -0.33 9.70
C PHE A 27 -5.41 0.94 10.57
N GLY A 28 -5.05 2.10 10.03
CA GLY A 28 -5.01 3.37 10.76
C GLY A 28 -4.02 3.38 11.93
N VAL A 29 -2.89 2.68 11.77
CA VAL A 29 -1.79 2.65 12.76
C VAL A 29 -0.55 3.34 12.21
N ASP A 30 0.35 3.76 13.10
CA ASP A 30 1.58 4.44 12.69
C ASP A 30 2.53 3.51 11.92
N THR A 31 3.25 4.08 10.96
CA THR A 31 4.37 3.40 10.29
C THR A 31 5.54 3.23 11.24
N ALA A 32 6.46 2.31 10.90
CA ALA A 32 7.72 2.18 11.61
C ALA A 32 8.70 3.31 11.21
N MET A 33 9.89 2.97 10.70
CA MET A 33 10.95 3.95 10.42
C MET A 33 10.92 4.53 9.01
N ILE A 34 10.50 3.73 8.02
CA ILE A 34 10.55 4.05 6.59
C ILE A 34 9.38 3.40 5.86
N GLY A 35 9.18 3.80 4.60
CA GLY A 35 8.18 3.26 3.70
C GLY A 35 7.05 4.24 3.44
N GLU A 36 6.52 4.24 2.22
CA GLU A 36 5.41 5.08 1.79
C GLU A 36 4.24 4.18 1.37
N SER A 37 3.03 4.48 1.85
CA SER A 37 1.83 3.70 1.52
C SER A 37 1.45 3.88 0.04
N PHE A 38 1.11 2.78 -0.62
CA PHE A 38 0.48 2.77 -1.94
C PHE A 38 -0.99 2.34 -1.86
N LEU A 39 -1.62 2.42 -0.68
CA LEU A 39 -3.01 1.96 -0.46
C LEU A 39 -4.01 2.66 -1.41
N GLN A 40 -3.79 3.93 -1.71
CA GLN A 40 -4.61 4.72 -2.63
C GLN A 40 -4.60 4.20 -4.08
N ASP A 41 -3.57 3.44 -4.46
CA ASP A 41 -3.42 2.86 -5.79
C ASP A 41 -4.09 1.46 -5.88
N LEU A 42 -4.62 0.93 -4.77
CA LEU A 42 -5.28 -0.38 -4.66
C LEU A 42 -6.80 -0.30 -4.91
N VAL A 43 -7.18 0.32 -6.03
CA VAL A 43 -8.58 0.58 -6.47
C VAL A 43 -9.30 -0.64 -7.02
#